data_AF-A0A0L0UK01-F1
#
_entry.id   AF-A0A0L0UK01-F1
#
_cell.length_a   1.000
_cell.length_b   1.000
_cell.length_c   1.000
_cell.angle_alpha   90.00
_cell.angle_beta   90.00
_cell.angle_gamma   90.00
#
_symmetry.space_group_name_H-M   'P 1'
#
loop_
_entity.id
_entity.type
_entity.pdbx_description
1 polymer ?
#
loop_
_entity_poly.entity_id
_entity_poly.type
_entity_poly.pdbx_seq_one_letter_code
_entity_poly.pdbx_strand_id
1 'polypeptide(L)'
;MSETSTGVIKYDLPATALDIYSFVTWAGRGAGDNGAGKINATSLTHYLHAIKAWHTFHDTPYPYQTEKRVKLILKGSGRQDAAIPTRPEKSPVLISDLAELFRTLSGRGPEAEAVKDLAVVAYWDMACLAELTHTSNNGP
;
A
#
# COMPACT_ATOMS: atom_id res chain seq x y z
N MET A 1 11.63 -26.07 -29.40
CA MET A 1 11.31 -24.65 -29.24
C MET A 1 10.76 -24.53 -27.83
N SER A 2 11.64 -24.26 -26.87
CA SER A 2 11.37 -24.40 -25.44
C SER A 2 11.31 -23.02 -24.83
N GLU A 3 10.12 -22.57 -24.45
CA GLU A 3 9.93 -21.34 -23.70
C GLU A 3 10.37 -21.56 -22.25
N THR A 4 11.43 -20.87 -21.84
CA THR A 4 11.83 -20.72 -20.44
C THR A 4 10.86 -19.75 -19.78
N SER A 5 9.89 -20.30 -19.05
CA SER A 5 9.01 -19.53 -18.16
C SER A 5 9.85 -18.81 -17.11
N THR A 6 9.91 -17.48 -17.22
CA THR A 6 10.42 -16.56 -16.20
C THR A 6 9.85 -16.94 -14.83
N GLY A 7 10.71 -17.06 -13.82
CA GLY A 7 10.39 -17.58 -12.49
C GLY A 7 9.15 -16.94 -11.86
N VAL A 8 8.01 -17.60 -12.02
CA VAL A 8 6.80 -17.32 -11.26
C VAL A 8 7.08 -17.82 -9.85
N ILE A 9 7.27 -16.89 -8.90
CA ILE A 9 7.24 -17.24 -7.47
C ILE A 9 5.83 -17.79 -7.23
N LYS A 10 5.72 -19.11 -7.15
CA LYS A 10 4.47 -19.76 -6.80
C LYS A 10 4.27 -19.53 -5.32
N TYR A 11 3.42 -18.56 -4.99
CA TYR A 11 2.98 -18.35 -3.61
C TYR A 11 2.04 -19.51 -3.25
N ASP A 12 2.56 -20.49 -2.53
CA ASP A 12 1.77 -21.60 -2.00
C ASP A 12 0.95 -21.08 -0.81
N LEU A 13 -0.17 -20.41 -1.13
CA LEU A 13 -1.28 -20.25 -0.21
C LEU A 13 -2.07 -21.57 -0.21
N PRO A 14 -2.51 -22.07 0.96
CA PRO A 14 -2.81 -21.34 2.19
C PRO A 14 -1.62 -21.16 3.15
N ALA A 15 -1.62 -20.05 3.91
CA ALA A 15 -0.54 -19.71 4.82
C ALA A 15 -0.48 -20.64 6.04
N THR A 16 0.72 -21.11 6.38
CA THR A 16 0.96 -21.91 7.58
C THR A 16 1.06 -21.03 8.82
N ALA A 17 1.05 -21.67 10.00
CA ALA A 17 1.29 -20.96 11.25
C ALA A 17 2.67 -20.26 11.29
N LEU A 18 3.69 -20.89 10.70
CA LEU A 18 5.03 -20.33 10.62
C LEU A 18 5.05 -19.10 9.71
N ASP A 19 4.36 -19.16 8.57
CA ASP A 19 4.27 -18.01 7.64
C ASP A 19 3.63 -16.81 8.32
N ILE A 20 2.57 -17.02 9.10
CA ILE A 20 1.91 -15.95 9.86
C ILE A 20 2.84 -15.35 10.91
N TYR A 21 3.57 -16.18 11.66
CA TYR A 21 4.53 -15.67 12.66
C TYR A 21 5.67 -14.90 11.99
N SER A 22 6.28 -15.47 10.95
CA SER A 22 7.35 -14.86 10.19
C SER A 22 6.92 -13.53 9.59
N PHE A 23 5.73 -13.48 8.97
CA PHE A 23 5.15 -12.27 8.41
C PHE A 23 4.95 -11.19 9.49
N VAL A 24 4.29 -11.53 10.60
CA VAL A 24 3.97 -10.56 11.65
C VAL A 24 5.23 -10.03 12.35
N THR A 25 6.24 -10.88 12.56
CA THR A 25 7.53 -10.46 13.14
C THR A 25 8.38 -9.66 12.16
N TRP A 26 8.38 -10.00 10.87
CA TRP A 26 9.13 -9.27 9.86
C TRP A 26 8.50 -7.90 9.56
N ALA A 27 7.19 -7.84 9.35
CA ALA A 27 6.48 -6.63 8.93
C ALA A 27 6.16 -5.68 10.10
N GLY A 28 5.91 -6.22 11.30
CA GLY A 28 5.64 -5.43 12.51
C GLY A 28 6.88 -4.73 13.04
N ARG A 29 6.66 -3.61 13.75
CA ARG A 29 7.74 -2.86 14.41
C ARG A 29 8.16 -3.53 15.72
N GLY A 30 9.46 -3.67 15.92
CA GLY A 30 10.12 -4.16 17.12
C GLY A 30 11.15 -3.19 17.67
N ALA A 31 11.60 -3.45 18.90
CA ALA A 31 12.67 -2.67 19.52
C ALA A 31 13.99 -2.92 18.78
N GLY A 32 14.67 -1.85 18.36
CA GLY A 32 15.94 -1.94 17.63
C GLY A 32 15.81 -2.00 16.11
N ASP A 33 14.58 -1.92 15.57
CA ASP A 33 14.37 -1.86 14.12
C ASP A 33 14.78 -0.50 13.54
N ASN A 34 15.40 -0.52 12.35
CA ASN A 34 15.74 0.69 11.59
C ASN A 34 14.54 1.34 10.86
N GLY A 35 13.32 0.80 11.07
CA GLY A 35 12.06 1.30 10.51
C GLY A 35 11.85 1.09 9.01
N ALA A 36 12.85 0.58 8.27
CA ALA A 36 12.75 0.33 6.83
C ALA A 36 11.81 -0.86 6.57
N GLY A 37 10.79 -0.65 5.73
CA GLY A 37 9.85 -1.71 5.34
C GLY A 37 8.87 -2.15 6.43
N LYS A 38 8.82 -1.47 7.58
CA LYS A 38 7.91 -1.80 8.69
C LYS A 38 6.56 -1.10 8.53
N ILE A 39 5.49 -1.84 8.79
CA ILE A 39 4.12 -1.32 8.79
C ILE A 39 3.56 -1.23 10.21
N ASN A 40 2.56 -0.38 10.41
CA ASN A 40 1.94 -0.24 11.72
C ASN A 40 1.04 -1.45 12.05
N ALA A 41 0.76 -1.64 13.33
CA ALA A 41 -0.05 -2.75 13.83
C ALA A 41 -1.47 -2.78 13.24
N THR A 42 -2.04 -1.61 12.91
CA THR A 42 -3.36 -1.51 12.27
C THR A 42 -3.33 -2.10 10.86
N SER A 43 -2.37 -1.69 10.02
CA SER A 43 -2.14 -2.23 8.68
C SER A 43 -1.84 -3.74 8.75
N LEU A 44 -1.02 -4.18 9.70
CA LEU A 44 -0.72 -5.59 9.90
C LEU A 44 -1.97 -6.40 10.25
N THR A 45 -2.89 -5.82 11.04
CA THR A 45 -4.19 -6.42 11.36
C THR A 45 -5.06 -6.57 10.11
N HIS A 46 -5.08 -5.56 9.23
CA HIS A 46 -5.81 -5.66 7.96
C HIS A 46 -5.28 -6.77 7.06
N TYR A 47 -3.95 -6.93 6.96
CA TYR A 47 -3.36 -8.05 6.22
C TYR A 47 -3.75 -9.40 6.80
N LEU A 48 -3.77 -9.55 8.13
CA LEU A 48 -4.21 -10.79 8.78
C LEU A 48 -5.69 -11.10 8.49
N HIS A 49 -6.56 -10.08 8.44
CA HIS A 49 -7.94 -10.26 8.02
C HIS A 49 -8.04 -10.72 6.56
N ALA A 50 -7.24 -10.15 5.65
CA ALA A 50 -7.20 -10.56 4.25
C ALA A 50 -6.72 -12.01 4.10
N ILE A 51 -5.67 -12.42 4.83
CA ILE A 51 -5.20 -13.81 4.85
C ILE A 51 -6.30 -14.74 5.36
N LYS A 52 -6.98 -14.39 6.45
CA LYS A 52 -8.10 -15.18 6.97
C LYS A 52 -9.24 -15.30 5.96
N ALA A 53 -9.60 -14.21 5.29
CA ALA A 53 -10.60 -14.22 4.23
C ALA A 53 -10.19 -15.11 3.04
N TRP A 54 -8.91 -15.10 2.67
CA TRP A 54 -8.37 -15.98 1.64
C TRP A 54 -8.53 -17.46 1.99
N HIS A 55 -8.19 -17.85 3.22
CA HIS A 55 -8.42 -19.21 3.72
C HIS A 55 -9.91 -19.60 3.63
N THR A 56 -10.81 -18.71 4.04
CA THR A 56 -12.26 -18.94 3.92
C THR A 56 -12.71 -19.09 2.46
N PHE A 57 -12.21 -18.25 1.55
CA PHE A 57 -12.57 -18.28 0.13
C PHE A 57 -12.12 -19.58 -0.55
N HIS A 58 -10.99 -20.13 -0.14
CA HIS A 58 -10.43 -21.38 -0.67
C HIS A 58 -10.81 -22.63 0.15
N ASP A 59 -11.79 -22.52 1.05
CA ASP A 59 -12.25 -23.63 1.92
C ASP A 59 -11.10 -24.39 2.62
N THR A 60 -10.10 -23.64 3.09
CA THR A 60 -8.92 -24.23 3.76
C THR A 60 -8.79 -23.73 5.19
N PRO A 61 -8.50 -24.59 6.18
CA PRO A 61 -8.48 -24.17 7.58
C PRO A 61 -7.42 -23.10 7.83
N TYR A 62 -7.83 -22.01 8.48
CA TYR A 62 -6.92 -21.01 9.00
C TYR A 62 -6.24 -21.51 10.29
N PRO A 63 -4.93 -21.29 10.49
CA PRO A 63 -4.21 -21.73 11.70
C PRO A 63 -4.55 -20.85 12.93
N TYR A 64 -5.74 -21.06 13.50
CA TYR A 64 -6.27 -20.33 14.65
C TYR A 64 -5.40 -20.38 15.92
N GLN A 65 -4.55 -21.41 16.05
CA GLN A 65 -3.58 -21.51 17.16
C GLN A 65 -2.60 -20.32 17.22
N THR A 66 -2.43 -19.59 16.11
CA THR A 66 -1.55 -18.42 16.04
C THR A 66 -2.10 -17.18 16.73
N GLU A 67 -3.42 -17.05 16.88
CA GLU A 67 -4.08 -15.79 17.25
C GLU A 67 -3.59 -15.21 18.57
N LYS A 68 -3.42 -16.05 19.60
CA LYS A 68 -2.96 -15.59 20.92
C LYS A 68 -1.56 -14.96 20.86
N ARG A 69 -0.63 -15.62 20.16
CA ARG A 69 0.76 -15.15 20.04
C ARG A 69 0.84 -13.94 19.11
N VAL A 70 0.14 -13.96 17.99
CA VAL A 70 0.05 -12.83 17.05
C VAL A 70 -0.51 -11.58 17.75
N LYS A 71 -1.55 -11.73 18.58
CA LYS A 71 -2.11 -10.63 19.38
C LYS A 71 -1.09 -10.01 20.33
N LEU A 72 -0.21 -10.80 20.94
CA LEU A 72 0.87 -10.28 21.78
C LEU A 72 1.90 -9.51 20.96
N ILE A 73 2.28 -10.03 19.78
CA ILE A 73 3.22 -9.35 18.87
C ILE A 73 2.64 -8.03 18.38
N LEU A 74 1.36 -8.02 17.94
CA LEU A 74 0.65 -6.81 17.53
C LEU A 74 0.59 -5.75 18.64
N LYS A 75 0.36 -6.17 19.90
CA LYS A 75 0.38 -5.26 21.04
C LYS A 75 1.77 -4.67 21.28
N GLY A 76 2.82 -5.45 21.09
CA GLY A 76 4.21 -4.97 21.12
C GLY A 76 4.49 -3.95 20.02
N SER A 77 4.12 -4.28 18.78
CA SER A 77 4.26 -3.38 17.62
C SER A 77 3.48 -2.09 17.82
N GLY A 78 2.23 -2.16 18.29
CA GLY A 78 1.40 -0.97 18.51
C GLY A 78 1.98 -0.02 19.56
N ARG A 79 2.71 -0.52 20.55
CA ARG A 79 3.45 0.33 21.49
C ARG A 79 4.60 1.07 20.82
N GLN A 80 5.30 0.42 19.89
CA GLN A 80 6.35 1.07 19.10
C GLN A 80 5.75 2.08 18.11
N ASP A 81 4.61 1.76 17.49
CA ASP A 81 3.90 2.68 16.60
C ASP A 81 3.47 3.95 17.34
N ALA A 82 3.00 3.82 18.59
CA ALA A 82 2.58 4.96 19.42
C ALA A 82 3.75 5.89 19.83
N ALA A 83 4.99 5.41 19.79
CA ALA A 83 6.17 6.22 20.05
C ALA A 83 6.60 7.05 18.83
N ILE A 84 6.05 6.76 17.65
CA ILE A 84 6.35 7.49 16.43
C ILE A 84 5.47 8.74 16.40
N PRO A 85 6.05 9.94 16.21
CA PRO A 85 5.27 11.15 16.03
C PRO A 85 4.28 10.96 14.88
N THR A 86 3.01 11.31 15.11
CA THR A 86 2.00 11.30 14.06
C THR A 86 2.53 12.10 12.87
N ARG A 87 2.57 11.48 11.69
CA ARG A 87 2.94 12.20 10.47
C ARG A 87 2.00 13.41 10.38
N PRO A 88 2.52 14.63 10.17
CA PRO A 88 1.64 15.78 9.97
C PRO A 88 0.64 15.43 8.86
N GLU A 89 -0.63 15.73 9.10
CA GLU A 89 -1.65 15.54 8.09
C GLU A 89 -1.16 16.18 6.80
N LYS A 90 -1.36 15.48 5.67
CA LYS A 90 -1.02 16.06 4.38
C LYS A 90 -1.85 17.33 4.26
N SER A 91 -1.19 18.48 4.14
CA SER A 91 -1.90 19.73 3.89
C SER A 91 -2.80 19.55 2.67
N PRO A 92 -4.04 20.05 2.71
CA PRO A 92 -4.90 20.06 1.53
C PRO A 92 -4.14 20.72 0.37
N VAL A 93 -4.32 20.20 -0.84
CA VAL A 93 -3.83 20.90 -2.04
C VAL A 93 -4.65 22.18 -2.16
N LEU A 94 -4.00 23.33 -2.02
CA LEU A 94 -4.63 24.63 -2.11
C LEU A 94 -4.65 25.11 -3.57
N ILE A 95 -5.55 26.03 -3.87
CA ILE A 95 -5.61 26.71 -5.18
C ILE A 95 -4.27 27.41 -5.48
N SER A 96 -3.56 27.89 -4.46
CA SER A 96 -2.20 28.47 -4.61
C SER A 96 -1.20 27.45 -5.14
N ASP A 97 -1.27 26.21 -4.68
CA ASP A 97 -0.36 25.14 -5.08
C ASP A 97 -0.62 24.75 -6.54
N LEU A 98 -1.90 24.68 -6.93
CA LEU A 98 -2.31 24.45 -8.32
C LEU A 98 -1.86 25.61 -9.23
N ALA A 99 -1.98 26.86 -8.78
CA ALA A 99 -1.54 28.03 -9.52
C ALA A 99 -0.01 28.06 -9.71
N GLU A 100 0.75 27.65 -8.69
CA GLU A 100 2.21 27.53 -8.77
C GLU A 100 2.63 26.40 -9.70
N LEU A 101 1.96 25.24 -9.63
CA LEU A 101 2.16 24.12 -10.56
C LEU A 101 1.92 24.57 -12.00
N PHE A 102 0.81 25.27 -12.24
CA PHE A 102 0.44 25.77 -13.57
C PHE A 102 1.53 26.70 -14.13
N ARG A 103 2.01 27.65 -13.32
CA ARG A 103 3.11 28.56 -13.71
C ARG A 103 4.41 27.82 -13.98
N THR A 104 4.72 26.80 -13.18
CA THR A 104 5.96 26.04 -13.29
C THR A 104 6.03 25.22 -14.57
N LEU A 105 4.90 24.62 -14.97
CA LEU A 105 4.80 23.76 -16.15
C LEU A 105 4.57 24.52 -17.46
N SER A 106 4.03 25.74 -17.39
CA SER A 106 3.70 26.54 -18.57
C SER A 106 4.92 26.78 -19.46
N GLY A 107 4.79 26.44 -20.75
CA GLY A 107 5.82 26.67 -21.76
C GLY A 107 7.04 25.75 -21.67
N ARG A 108 7.01 24.70 -20.83
CA ARG A 108 8.11 23.72 -20.69
C ARG A 108 8.05 22.55 -21.68
N GLY A 109 7.20 22.65 -22.70
CA GLY A 109 7.07 21.68 -23.78
C GLY A 109 5.79 20.84 -23.70
N PRO A 110 5.52 19.98 -24.71
CA PRO A 110 4.24 19.30 -24.85
C PRO A 110 3.86 18.40 -23.67
N GLU A 111 4.83 17.70 -23.07
CA GLU A 111 4.59 16.83 -21.93
C GLU A 111 4.20 17.65 -20.68
N ALA A 112 4.92 18.73 -20.39
CA ALA A 112 4.63 19.59 -19.24
C ALA A 112 3.26 20.27 -19.39
N GLU A 113 2.89 20.66 -20.60
CA GLU A 113 1.55 21.19 -20.92
C GLU A 113 0.46 20.12 -20.69
N ALA A 114 0.67 18.88 -21.13
CA ALA A 114 -0.27 17.79 -20.88
C ALA A 114 -0.43 17.46 -19.39
N VAL A 115 0.67 17.44 -18.62
CA VAL A 115 0.64 17.22 -17.16
C VAL A 115 -0.08 18.37 -16.45
N LYS A 116 0.12 19.60 -16.91
CA LYS A 116 -0.55 20.79 -16.39
C LYS A 116 -2.07 20.69 -16.57
N ASP A 117 -2.51 20.39 -17.78
CA ASP A 117 -3.95 20.27 -18.09
C ASP A 117 -4.58 19.10 -17.31
N LEU A 118 -3.88 17.96 -17.23
CA LEU A 118 -4.30 16.80 -16.44
C LEU A 118 -4.45 17.14 -14.95
N ALA A 119 -3.52 17.90 -14.37
CA ALA A 119 -3.59 18.31 -12.97
C ALA A 119 -4.79 19.22 -12.69
N VAL A 120 -5.14 20.11 -13.63
CA VAL A 120 -6.33 20.97 -13.52
C VAL A 120 -7.61 20.15 -13.57
N VAL A 121 -7.73 19.22 -14.52
CA VAL A 121 -8.91 18.34 -14.64
C VAL A 121 -9.05 17.45 -13.40
N ALA A 122 -7.98 16.78 -12.97
CA ALA A 122 -7.99 15.92 -11.78
C ALA A 122 -8.41 16.68 -10.52
N TYR A 123 -7.95 17.92 -10.37
CA TYR A 123 -8.28 18.75 -9.21
C TYR A 123 -9.76 19.15 -9.18
N TRP A 124 -10.33 19.60 -10.31
CA TRP A 124 -11.72 20.09 -10.35
C TRP A 124 -12.75 18.97 -10.45
N ASP A 125 -12.43 17.88 -11.14
CA ASP A 125 -13.30 16.71 -11.24
C ASP A 125 -13.19 15.78 -10.02
N MET A 126 -12.25 16.07 -9.09
CA MET A 126 -11.92 15.21 -7.94
C MET A 126 -11.57 13.78 -8.36
N ALA A 127 -10.99 13.62 -9.55
CA ALA A 127 -10.73 12.34 -10.18
C ALA A 127 -9.35 11.77 -9.79
N CYS A 128 -9.26 10.43 -9.71
CA CYS A 128 -7.99 9.76 -9.51
C CYS A 128 -7.20 9.68 -10.81
N LEU A 129 -5.85 9.69 -10.75
CA LEU A 129 -5.01 9.54 -11.94
C LEU A 129 -5.34 8.26 -12.73
N ALA A 130 -5.70 7.18 -12.05
CA ALA A 130 -6.10 5.92 -12.68
C ALA A 130 -7.44 5.99 -13.44
N GLU A 131 -8.28 7.00 -13.16
CA GLU A 131 -9.53 7.25 -13.89
C GLU A 131 -9.30 8.11 -15.14
N LEU A 132 -8.23 8.92 -15.14
CA LEU A 132 -7.92 9.85 -16.23
C LEU A 132 -6.86 9.33 -17.21
N THR A 133 -6.05 8.36 -16.78
CA THR A 133 -4.97 7.82 -17.59
C THR A 133 -5.31 6.40 -18.04
N HIS A 134 -5.57 6.25 -19.34
CA HIS A 134 -5.81 4.97 -19.98
C HIS A 134 -4.71 4.66 -21.00
N THR A 135 -4.38 3.39 -21.14
CA THR A 135 -3.47 2.90 -22.20
C THR A 135 -4.15 2.89 -23.57
N SER A 136 -5.48 2.99 -23.60
CA SER A 136 -6.30 3.12 -24.80
C SER A 136 -6.61 4.60 -25.07
N ASN A 137 -6.47 5.01 -26.33
CA ASN A 137 -6.77 6.37 -26.77
C ASN A 137 -8.26 6.74 -26.70
N ASN A 138 -9.14 5.78 -26.35
CA ASN A 138 -10.60 5.92 -26.42
C ASN A 138 -11.30 5.86 -25.05
N GLY A 139 -10.56 5.93 -23.93
CA GLY A 139 -11.14 5.73 -22.59
C GLY A 139 -11.68 4.31 -22.36
N PRO A 140 -12.39 4.06 -21.25
CA PRO A 140 -13.16 2.85 -21.03
C PRO A 140 -14.41 2.78 -21.93
#